data_AF-A0A0C9RQD9-F1
#
_entry.id   AF-A0A0C9RQD9-F1
#
_cell.length_a   1.000
_cell.length_b   1.000
_cell.length_c   1.000
_cell.angle_alpha   90.00
_cell.angle_beta   90.00
_cell.angle_gamma   90.00
#
_symmetry.space_group_name_H-M   'P 1'
#
loop_
_entity.id
_entity.type
_entity.pdbx_description
1 polymer ?
#
loop_
_entity_poly.entity_id
_entity_poly.type
_entity_poly.pdbx_seq_one_letter_code
_entity_poly.pdbx_strand_id
1 'polypeptide(L)'
;MRQLQPTIATQTVRASGTNSLYELDRATQDVINTLIDAQAQGYGGLLTGVSLGEGLPTINIQRTVGLPELRRLRRTFVKLTGQTSLSGPPPPIDAQSAKRMFADYLNQELGTT
;
A
#
# COMPACT_ATOMS: atom_id res chain seq x y z
N MET A 1 15.19 -34.44 37.02
CA MET A 1 14.25 -33.31 37.03
C MET A 1 15.02 -31.99 37.00
N ARG A 2 15.16 -31.33 35.84
CA ARG A 2 15.50 -29.90 35.80
C ARG A 2 14.71 -29.27 34.66
N GLN A 3 13.82 -28.38 35.06
CA GLN A 3 12.83 -27.70 34.24
C GLN A 3 13.47 -26.70 33.27
N LEU A 4 12.75 -26.47 32.17
CA LEU A 4 13.00 -25.49 31.11
C LEU A 4 13.17 -24.06 31.65
N GLN A 5 14.01 -23.27 30.98
CA GLN A 5 13.75 -21.83 30.79
C GLN A 5 13.91 -21.49 29.30
N PRO A 6 12.85 -21.05 28.62
CA PRO A 6 12.94 -20.40 27.33
C PRO A 6 13.14 -18.91 27.58
N THR A 7 14.33 -18.37 27.28
CA THR A 7 14.54 -16.92 27.46
C THR A 7 15.04 -16.28 26.18
N ILE A 8 14.04 -15.88 25.39
CA ILE A 8 13.96 -14.57 24.73
C ILE A 8 15.00 -14.34 23.63
N ALA A 9 14.62 -14.77 22.42
CA ALA A 9 15.13 -14.23 21.17
C ALA A 9 14.68 -12.76 21.06
N THR A 10 15.51 -11.82 21.50
CA THR A 10 15.23 -10.39 21.28
C THR A 10 16.53 -9.66 21.05
N GLN A 11 16.77 -9.35 19.77
CA GLN A 11 17.08 -7.99 19.29
C GLN A 11 17.42 -8.07 17.80
N THR A 12 16.40 -8.16 16.95
CA THR A 12 16.50 -7.63 15.58
C THR A 12 15.99 -6.20 15.57
N VAL A 13 16.58 -5.35 16.41
CA VAL A 13 16.52 -3.89 16.22
C VAL A 13 17.73 -3.54 15.36
N ARG A 14 17.52 -3.53 14.04
CA ARG A 14 18.28 -2.77 13.02
C ARG A 14 17.72 -3.15 11.64
N ALA A 15 16.58 -2.57 11.28
CA ALA A 15 16.04 -2.72 9.93
C ALA A 15 15.35 -1.44 9.44
N SER A 16 15.86 -0.25 9.79
CA SER A 16 15.20 1.01 9.40
C SER A 16 15.26 1.32 7.89
N GLY A 17 15.99 0.55 7.07
CA GLY A 17 15.98 0.65 5.61
C GLY A 17 15.30 -0.53 4.89
N THR A 18 15.48 -1.76 5.40
CA THR A 18 14.89 -2.98 4.81
C THR A 18 13.40 -3.11 5.15
N ASN A 19 12.96 -2.53 6.27
CA ASN A 19 11.56 -2.55 6.67
C ASN A 19 10.70 -1.66 5.75
N SER A 20 11.21 -0.52 5.27
CA SER A 20 10.41 0.42 4.45
C SER A 20 9.94 -0.15 3.12
N LEU A 21 10.74 -0.95 2.42
CA LEU A 21 10.31 -1.59 1.17
C LEU A 21 9.26 -2.67 1.42
N TYR A 22 9.46 -3.49 2.45
CA TYR A 22 8.48 -4.49 2.85
C TYR A 22 7.16 -3.85 3.27
N GLU A 23 7.21 -2.80 4.08
CA GLU A 23 6.05 -2.04 4.54
C GLU A 23 5.34 -1.36 3.35
N LEU A 24 6.09 -0.85 2.38
CA LEU A 24 5.54 -0.29 1.14
C LEU A 24 4.84 -1.36 0.29
N ASP A 25 5.48 -2.50 0.08
CA ASP A 25 4.90 -3.61 -0.67
C ASP A 25 3.63 -4.16 0.01
N ARG A 26 3.66 -4.27 1.34
CA ARG A 26 2.52 -4.70 2.14
C ARG A 26 1.39 -3.67 2.09
N ALA A 27 1.70 -2.39 2.28
CA ALA A 27 0.74 -1.30 2.23
C ALA A 27 0.05 -1.21 0.87
N THR A 28 0.81 -1.29 -0.23
CA THR A 28 0.25 -1.25 -1.59
C THR A 28 -0.61 -2.48 -1.90
N GLN A 29 -0.22 -3.66 -1.43
CA GLN A 29 -1.04 -4.87 -1.55
C GLN A 29 -2.38 -4.73 -0.80
N ASP A 30 -2.36 -4.17 0.40
CA ASP A 30 -3.56 -3.96 1.22
C ASP A 30 -4.56 -3.01 0.56
N VAL A 31 -4.06 -1.92 -0.05
CA VAL A 31 -4.89 -1.00 -0.84
C VAL A 31 -5.52 -1.71 -2.04
N ILE A 32 -4.76 -2.54 -2.77
CA ILE A 32 -5.30 -3.31 -3.91
C ILE A 32 -6.40 -4.26 -3.47
N ASN A 33 -6.20 -4.99 -2.38
CA ASN A 33 -7.21 -5.91 -1.85
C ASN A 33 -8.48 -5.15 -1.47
N THR A 34 -8.34 -4.07 -0.69
CA THR A 34 -9.46 -3.19 -0.31
C THR A 34 -10.22 -2.68 -1.53
N LEU A 35 -9.51 -2.33 -2.60
CA LEU A 35 -10.12 -1.87 -3.84
C LEU A 35 -10.92 -2.97 -4.54
N ILE A 36 -10.36 -4.17 -4.63
CA ILE A 36 -11.03 -5.33 -5.24
C ILE A 36 -12.25 -5.72 -4.43
N ASP A 37 -12.13 -5.74 -3.11
CA ASP A 37 -13.23 -6.04 -2.19
C ASP A 37 -14.33 -4.98 -2.30
N ALA A 38 -13.98 -3.69 -2.38
CA ALA A 38 -14.95 -2.62 -2.60
C ALA A 38 -15.64 -2.76 -3.97
N GLN A 39 -14.90 -3.12 -5.02
CA GLN A 39 -15.47 -3.39 -6.35
C GLN A 39 -16.39 -4.62 -6.35
N ALA A 40 -16.05 -5.65 -5.57
CA ALA A 40 -16.85 -6.85 -5.40
C ALA A 40 -18.05 -6.65 -4.45
N GLN A 41 -18.05 -5.63 -3.61
CA GLN A 41 -19.21 -5.26 -2.79
C GLN A 41 -20.16 -4.32 -3.54
N GLY A 42 -19.63 -3.52 -4.46
CA GLY A 42 -20.40 -2.57 -5.27
C GLY A 42 -21.18 -3.16 -6.45
N TYR A 43 -21.44 -4.47 -6.50
CA TYR A 43 -22.25 -5.07 -7.56
C TYR A 43 -23.64 -4.42 -7.62
N GLY A 44 -23.84 -3.52 -8.58
CA GLY A 44 -25.13 -2.88 -8.88
C GLY A 44 -25.15 -1.34 -8.79
N GLY A 45 -24.07 -0.67 -8.38
CA GLY A 45 -24.03 0.79 -8.25
C GLY A 45 -22.76 1.43 -8.81
N LEU A 46 -22.85 2.73 -9.14
CA LEU A 46 -21.70 3.55 -9.50
C LEU A 46 -20.77 3.61 -8.27
N LEU A 47 -19.67 2.86 -8.29
CA LEU A 47 -18.63 2.98 -7.29
C LEU A 47 -18.03 4.38 -7.43
N THR A 48 -18.41 5.33 -6.58
CA THR A 48 -17.90 6.70 -6.67
C THR A 48 -16.64 6.91 -5.85
N GLY A 49 -16.37 6.07 -4.85
CA GLY A 49 -15.13 6.11 -4.08
C GLY A 49 -14.91 4.91 -3.15
N VAL A 50 -13.64 4.55 -2.94
CA VAL A 50 -13.20 3.50 -2.02
C VAL A 50 -12.47 4.13 -0.83
N SER A 51 -12.99 3.90 0.38
CA SER A 51 -12.33 4.31 1.62
C SER A 51 -11.30 3.27 2.04
N LEU A 52 -10.09 3.72 2.37
CA LEU A 52 -8.98 2.86 2.81
C LEU A 52 -8.86 2.80 4.35
N GLY A 53 -9.78 3.42 5.08
CA GLY A 53 -9.73 3.59 6.52
C GLY A 53 -9.44 5.03 6.96
N GLU A 54 -9.35 5.23 8.27
CA GLU A 54 -9.22 6.56 8.87
C GLU A 54 -7.87 7.23 8.54
N GLY A 55 -7.93 8.53 8.21
CA GLY A 55 -6.75 9.34 7.90
C GLY A 55 -6.13 9.09 6.52
N LEU A 56 -6.76 8.27 5.68
CA LEU A 56 -6.31 8.01 4.30
C LEU A 56 -7.26 8.67 3.28
N PRO A 57 -6.72 9.13 2.14
CA PRO A 57 -7.54 9.69 1.07
C PRO A 57 -8.46 8.61 0.49
N THR A 58 -9.68 9.00 0.15
CA THR A 58 -10.60 8.13 -0.58
C THR A 58 -10.13 8.02 -2.03
N ILE A 59 -10.09 6.81 -2.58
CA ILE A 59 -9.76 6.59 -3.98
C ILE A 59 -11.03 6.78 -4.80
N ASN A 60 -11.05 7.77 -5.68
CA ASN A 60 -12.14 8.02 -6.60
C ASN A 60 -11.92 7.19 -7.85
N ILE A 61 -12.83 6.27 -8.12
CA ILE A 61 -12.72 5.36 -9.25
C ILE A 61 -13.97 5.49 -10.10
N GLN A 62 -13.86 6.06 -11.29
CA GLN A 62 -15.02 6.26 -12.16
C GLN A 62 -15.37 5.01 -13.01
N ARG A 63 -14.48 4.00 -13.00
CA ARG A 63 -14.56 2.79 -13.84
C ARG A 63 -14.00 1.59 -13.11
N THR A 64 -14.56 0.40 -13.31
CA THR A 64 -13.98 -0.82 -12.72
C THR A 64 -12.54 -1.04 -13.19
N VAL A 65 -11.61 -1.12 -12.24
CA VAL A 65 -10.19 -1.35 -12.52
C VAL A 65 -9.87 -2.82 -12.28
N GLY A 66 -9.30 -3.47 -13.30
CA GLY A 66 -8.93 -4.88 -13.22
C GLY A 66 -7.68 -5.11 -12.38
N LEU A 67 -7.58 -6.28 -11.74
CA LEU A 67 -6.36 -6.71 -11.04
C LEU A 67 -5.08 -6.61 -11.89
N PRO A 68 -5.07 -6.93 -13.20
CA PRO A 68 -3.87 -6.75 -14.03
C PRO A 68 -3.38 -5.29 -14.10
N GLU A 69 -4.30 -4.34 -14.15
CA GLU A 69 -4.00 -2.91 -14.19
C GLU A 69 -3.48 -2.41 -12.85
N LEU A 70 -4.15 -2.79 -11.74
CA LEU A 70 -3.69 -2.47 -10.38
C LEU A 70 -2.28 -3.00 -10.11
N ARG A 71 -1.97 -4.22 -10.58
CA ARG A 71 -0.63 -4.80 -10.49
C ARG A 71 0.41 -4.00 -11.26
N ARG A 72 0.06 -3.49 -12.44
CA ARG A 72 0.94 -2.63 -13.24
C ARG A 72 1.19 -1.30 -12.53
N LEU A 73 0.14 -0.63 -12.07
CA LEU A 73 0.22 0.64 -11.33
C LEU A 73 1.09 0.49 -10.08
N ARG A 74 0.89 -0.57 -9.30
CA ARG A 74 1.75 -0.88 -8.15
C ARG A 74 3.21 -1.03 -8.54
N ARG A 75 3.52 -1.79 -9.60
CA ARG A 75 4.91 -1.99 -10.03
C ARG A 75 5.56 -0.68 -10.45
N THR A 76 4.82 0.19 -11.15
CA THR A 76 5.29 1.54 -11.51
C THR A 76 5.54 2.38 -10.25
N PHE A 77 4.60 2.39 -9.31
CA PHE A 77 4.71 3.11 -8.05
C PHE A 77 5.94 2.67 -7.24
N VAL A 78 6.08 1.36 -6.99
CA VAL A 78 7.23 0.78 -6.25
C VAL A 78 8.55 1.14 -6.93
N LYS A 79 8.59 1.09 -8.27
CA LYS A 79 9.78 1.47 -9.05
C LYS A 79 10.07 2.97 -8.92
N LEU A 80 9.04 3.82 -8.91
CA LEU A 80 9.19 5.27 -8.73
C LEU A 80 9.72 5.57 -7.32
N THR A 81 9.06 5.07 -6.28
CA THR A 81 9.45 5.28 -4.87
C THR A 81 10.82 4.67 -4.56
N GLY A 82 11.14 3.50 -5.12
CA GLY A 82 12.44 2.86 -4.98
C GLY A 82 13.59 3.65 -5.63
N GLN A 83 13.38 4.20 -6.83
CA GLN A 83 14.36 5.05 -7.52
C GLN A 83 14.51 6.44 -6.87
N THR A 84 13.48 6.93 -6.19
CA THR A 84 13.52 8.24 -5.49
C THR A 84 14.54 8.23 -4.34
N SER A 85 14.90 7.06 -3.83
CA SER A 85 15.96 6.87 -2.82
C SER A 85 17.36 7.28 -3.28
N LEU A 86 17.58 7.55 -4.59
CA LEU A 86 18.89 7.93 -5.13
C LEU A 86 19.07 9.44 -5.36
N SER A 87 18.00 10.26 -5.42
CA SER A 87 18.12 11.72 -5.64
C SER A 87 16.86 12.54 -5.30
N GLY A 88 15.82 11.96 -4.70
CA GLY A 88 14.54 12.63 -4.42
C GLY A 88 14.08 12.47 -2.96
N PRO A 89 12.85 12.93 -2.64
CA PRO A 89 12.31 12.86 -1.29
C PRO A 89 12.34 11.43 -0.74
N PRO A 90 12.59 11.27 0.58
CA PRO A 90 12.81 9.98 1.20
C PRO A 90 11.62 9.03 0.98
N PRO A 91 11.85 7.72 0.84
CA PRO A 91 10.77 6.74 0.77
C PRO A 91 9.90 6.81 2.02
N PRO A 92 8.60 6.42 1.94
CA PRO A 92 7.71 6.44 3.08
C PRO A 92 8.31 5.61 4.23
N ILE A 93 8.31 6.23 5.42
CA ILE A 93 8.96 5.69 6.62
C ILE A 93 8.08 4.59 7.24
N ASP A 94 6.76 4.64 7.01
CA ASP A 94 5.75 3.77 7.59
C ASP A 94 4.65 3.36 6.58
N ALA A 95 3.91 2.30 6.91
CA ALA A 95 2.86 1.76 6.05
C ALA A 95 1.71 2.73 5.80
N GLN A 96 1.35 3.60 6.75
CA GLN A 96 0.23 4.53 6.58
C GLN A 96 0.60 5.63 5.57
N SER A 97 1.82 6.16 5.66
CA SER A 97 2.39 7.06 4.66
C SER A 97 2.45 6.40 3.27
N ALA A 98 2.84 5.13 3.19
CA ALA A 98 2.87 4.38 1.92
C ALA A 98 1.46 4.19 1.33
N LYS A 99 0.45 3.85 2.15
CA LYS A 99 -0.95 3.76 1.70
C LYS A 99 -1.45 5.10 1.17
N ARG A 100 -1.16 6.19 1.88
CA ARG A 100 -1.55 7.55 1.47
C ARG A 100 -0.93 7.92 0.12
N MET A 101 0.38 7.76 -0.03
CA MET A 101 1.08 8.06 -1.29
C MET A 101 0.56 7.21 -2.46
N PHE A 102 0.30 5.92 -2.23
CA PHE A 102 -0.22 5.05 -3.27
C PHE A 102 -1.66 5.40 -3.65
N ALA A 103 -2.49 5.77 -2.68
CA ALA A 103 -3.86 6.22 -2.93
C ALA A 103 -3.90 7.55 -3.70
N ASP A 104 -3.02 8.50 -3.36
CA ASP A 104 -2.84 9.74 -4.11
C ASP A 104 -2.41 9.44 -5.56
N TYR A 105 -1.46 8.50 -5.74
CA TYR A 105 -1.03 8.04 -7.06
C TYR A 105 -2.17 7.40 -7.86
N LEU A 106 -2.99 6.54 -7.25
CA LEU A 106 -4.15 5.95 -7.89
C LEU A 106 -5.18 7.00 -8.29
N ASN A 107 -5.44 8.01 -7.44
CA ASN A 107 -6.32 9.12 -7.79
C ASN A 107 -5.79 9.92 -9.01
N GLN A 108 -4.47 10.09 -9.13
CA GLN A 108 -3.88 10.75 -10.30
C GLN A 108 -3.99 9.90 -11.57
N GLU A 109 -3.78 8.58 -11.48
CA GLU A 109 -3.82 7.69 -12.65
C GLU A 109 -5.27 7.35 -13.08
N LEU A 110 -6.19 7.23 -12.12
CA LEU A 110 -7.58 6.81 -12.36
C LEU A 110 -8.57 7.98 -12.41
N GLY A 111 -8.25 9.12 -11.79
CA GLY A 111 -9.11 10.31 -11.76
C GLY A 111 -8.99 11.22 -12.98
N THR A 112 -8.01 10.99 -13.87
CA THR A 112 -7.74 11.85 -15.04
C THR A 112 -8.48 11.42 -16.31
N THR A 113 -9.52 10.58 -16.20
CA THR A 113 -10.35 10.13 -17.34
C THR A 113 -11.82 10.15 -17.00
#